data_AF-A0A8B8IPX2-F1
#
_entry.id   AF-A0A8B8IPX2-F1
#
_cell.length_a   1.000
_cell.length_b   1.000
_cell.length_c   1.000
_cell.angle_alpha   90.00
_cell.angle_beta   90.00
_cell.angle_gamma   90.00
#
_symmetry.space_group_name_H-M   'P 1'
#
loop_
_entity.id
_entity.type
_entity.pdbx_description
1 polymer ?
#
loop_
_entity_poly.entity_id
_entity_poly.type
_entity_poly.pdbx_seq_one_letter_code
_entity_poly.pdbx_strand_id
1 'polypeptide(L)'
;MSAIKTYFKEECRLLMLSLEHPKSSDFYISVWQSTRSPLPLLIWRTLLFLASLGIFITSITFYIVSPISVGYWFIYLTHWGLTLMLFATGSGAAISARCYFAGPISAEFCLPWYVKTFWVLHNVSVPLAFLITIFYWTILYSEDFLEELNAALDIAIHGINSLIMFLLLVTSSHPIRFLHLLHPFAFAFTYVFFSIVYYLAGGTGP
;
A
#
# COMPACT_ATOMS: atom_id res chain seq x y z
N MET A 1 -24.47 -19.83 21.78
CA MET A 1 -23.64 -19.83 20.55
C MET A 1 -22.21 -19.56 20.97
N SER A 2 -21.21 -20.31 20.47
CA SER A 2 -19.79 -20.06 20.79
C SER A 2 -19.38 -18.65 20.37
N ALA A 3 -18.57 -17.96 21.19
CA ALA A 3 -18.06 -16.61 20.93
C ALA A 3 -17.38 -16.49 19.55
N ILE A 4 -16.70 -17.55 19.10
CA ILE A 4 -16.07 -17.65 17.78
C ILE A 4 -17.12 -17.52 16.66
N LYS A 5 -18.26 -18.21 16.79
CA LYS A 5 -19.32 -18.18 15.78
C LYS A 5 -19.96 -16.79 15.69
N THR A 6 -20.09 -16.10 16.82
CA THR A 6 -20.60 -14.72 16.86
C THR A 6 -19.62 -13.76 16.19
N TYR A 7 -18.33 -13.87 16.49
CA TYR A 7 -17.28 -13.05 15.87
C TYR A 7 -17.26 -13.16 14.34
N PHE A 8 -17.21 -14.37 13.79
CA PHE A 8 -17.24 -14.55 12.33
C PHE A 8 -18.54 -14.05 11.70
N LYS A 9 -19.68 -14.26 12.38
CA LYS A 9 -20.97 -13.73 11.90
C LYS A 9 -20.97 -12.21 11.82
N GLU A 10 -20.31 -11.52 12.75
CA GLU A 10 -20.21 -10.06 12.77
C GLU A 10 -19.22 -9.53 11.72
N GLU A 11 -18.04 -10.15 11.60
CA GLU A 11 -17.01 -9.78 10.63
C GLU A 11 -17.43 -10.00 9.17
N CYS A 12 -18.29 -11.00 8.91
CA CYS A 12 -18.79 -11.29 7.55
C CYS A 12 -20.05 -10.48 7.16
N ARG A 13 -20.51 -9.53 7.98
CA ARG A 13 -21.65 -8.67 7.60
C ARG A 13 -21.23 -7.74 6.47
N LEU A 14 -22.08 -7.60 5.44
CA LEU A 14 -21.86 -6.66 4.33
C LEU A 14 -21.59 -5.22 4.81
N LEU A 15 -22.13 -4.83 5.97
CA LEU A 15 -21.84 -3.55 6.62
C LEU A 15 -20.33 -3.33 6.88
N MET A 16 -19.50 -4.37 6.99
CA MET A 16 -18.05 -4.20 7.16
C MET A 16 -17.36 -3.65 5.91
N LEU A 17 -18.03 -3.68 4.74
CA LEU A 17 -17.57 -3.04 3.51
C LEU A 17 -17.74 -1.51 3.52
N SER A 18 -18.53 -0.94 4.45
CA SER A 18 -18.79 0.51 4.49
C SER A 18 -17.57 1.36 4.88
N LEU A 19 -16.48 0.70 5.32
CA LEU A 19 -15.25 1.32 5.82
C LEU A 19 -15.52 2.32 6.96
N GLU A 20 -16.51 2.01 7.81
CA GLU A 20 -16.79 2.78 9.02
C GLU A 20 -16.03 2.24 10.23
N HIS A 21 -15.53 3.15 11.04
CA HIS A 21 -14.84 2.84 12.29
C HIS A 21 -15.10 3.95 13.32
N PRO A 22 -15.64 3.63 14.51
CA PRO A 22 -16.10 4.65 15.47
C PRO A 22 -14.95 5.47 16.06
N LYS A 23 -13.73 4.93 16.08
CA LYS A 23 -12.57 5.56 16.72
C LYS A 23 -11.58 6.07 15.67
N SER A 24 -11.87 7.26 15.13
CA SER A 24 -11.03 7.93 14.12
C SER A 24 -9.57 8.11 14.55
N SER A 25 -9.29 8.20 15.86
CA SER A 25 -7.91 8.32 16.38
C SER A 25 -7.00 7.17 15.98
N ASP A 26 -7.56 5.99 15.72
CA ASP A 26 -6.78 4.82 15.32
C ASP A 26 -6.11 5.01 13.92
N PHE A 27 -6.54 6.01 13.16
CA PHE A 27 -5.94 6.36 11.88
C PHE A 27 -4.76 7.35 11.99
N TYR A 28 -4.57 8.03 13.12
CA TYR A 28 -3.52 9.04 13.30
C TYR A 28 -2.73 8.92 14.61
N ILE A 29 -3.02 7.91 15.44
CA ILE A 29 -2.24 7.52 16.63
C ILE A 29 -1.79 6.06 16.46
N SER A 30 -0.52 5.79 16.71
CA SER A 30 0.08 4.46 16.59
C SER A 30 -0.25 3.59 17.80
N VAL A 31 -0.27 2.28 17.59
CA VAL A 31 -0.49 1.27 18.63
C VAL A 31 0.59 1.29 19.71
N TRP A 32 1.78 1.82 19.36
CA TRP A 32 2.92 1.97 20.26
C TRP A 32 2.93 3.30 21.03
N GLN A 33 1.95 4.18 20.79
CA GLN A 33 1.88 5.49 21.46
C GLN A 33 0.97 5.45 22.68
N SER A 34 1.49 5.95 23.80
CA SER A 34 0.70 6.28 24.99
C SER A 34 0.17 7.72 24.99
N THR A 35 0.69 8.58 24.11
CA THR A 35 0.30 9.99 24.00
C THR A 35 -0.89 10.18 23.07
N ARG A 36 -1.63 11.28 23.25
CA ARG A 36 -2.71 11.70 22.34
C ARG A 36 -2.23 12.56 21.18
N SER A 37 -0.92 12.82 21.10
CA SER A 37 -0.34 13.69 20.07
C SER A 37 -0.18 12.95 18.75
N PRO A 38 -0.65 13.48 17.62
CA PRO A 38 -0.41 12.91 16.29
C PRO A 38 1.05 13.05 15.82
N LEU A 39 1.85 13.91 16.47
CA LEU A 39 3.18 14.30 15.99
C LEU A 39 4.17 13.13 15.81
N PRO A 40 4.30 12.17 16.74
CA PRO A 40 5.24 11.07 16.55
C PRO A 40 4.95 10.23 15.32
N LEU A 41 3.67 9.87 15.10
CA LEU A 41 3.27 9.11 13.92
C LEU A 41 3.34 9.96 12.64
N LEU A 42 3.10 11.27 12.72
CA LEU A 42 3.31 12.19 11.60
C LEU A 42 4.76 12.16 11.13
N ILE A 43 5.73 12.33 12.03
CA ILE A 43 7.16 12.28 11.69
C ILE A 43 7.48 10.94 11.04
N TRP A 44 7.06 9.84 11.66
CA TRP A 44 7.30 8.49 11.14
C TRP A 44 6.73 8.27 9.73
N ARG A 45 5.45 8.59 9.53
CA ARG A 45 4.80 8.42 8.22
C ARG A 45 5.37 9.36 7.15
N THR A 46 5.86 10.54 7.55
CA THR A 46 6.57 11.45 6.64
C THR A 46 7.87 10.83 6.15
N LEU A 47 8.65 10.19 7.03
CA LEU A 47 9.87 9.47 6.63
C LEU A 47 9.56 8.31 5.66
N LEU A 48 8.52 7.52 5.95
CA LEU A 48 8.09 6.44 5.06
C LEU A 48 7.63 6.99 3.69
N PHE A 49 6.89 8.10 3.68
CA PHE A 49 6.46 8.76 2.45
C PHE A 49 7.66 9.24 1.63
N LEU A 50 8.60 9.96 2.25
CA LEU A 50 9.80 10.45 1.56
C LEU A 50 10.67 9.31 1.01
N ALA A 51 10.81 8.21 1.75
CA ALA A 51 11.50 7.01 1.27
C ALA A 51 10.78 6.40 0.05
N SER A 52 9.45 6.23 0.12
CA SER A 52 8.67 5.72 -1.01
C SER A 52 8.70 6.64 -2.23
N LEU A 53 8.70 7.96 -2.02
CA LEU A 53 8.82 8.95 -3.09
C LEU A 53 10.18 8.90 -3.76
N GLY A 54 11.26 8.74 -2.97
CA GLY A 54 12.60 8.52 -3.51
C GLY A 54 12.67 7.31 -4.41
N ILE A 55 12.21 6.15 -3.93
CA ILE A 55 12.19 4.90 -4.71
C ILE A 55 11.37 5.07 -6.00
N PHE A 56 10.18 5.67 -5.90
CA PHE A 56 9.31 5.91 -7.06
C PHE A 56 10.00 6.80 -8.11
N ILE A 57 10.57 7.93 -7.69
CA ILE A 57 11.26 8.87 -8.59
C ILE A 57 12.47 8.19 -9.22
N THR A 58 13.30 7.47 -8.45
CA THR A 58 14.47 6.77 -8.98
C THR A 58 14.06 5.69 -9.97
N SER A 59 13.00 4.93 -9.68
CA SER A 59 12.46 3.88 -10.56
C SER A 59 11.99 4.44 -11.91
N ILE A 60 11.13 5.45 -11.92
CA ILE A 60 10.63 6.01 -13.19
C ILE A 60 11.72 6.77 -13.94
N THR A 61 12.63 7.45 -13.23
CA THR A 61 13.77 8.14 -13.86
C THR A 61 14.69 7.16 -14.56
N PHE A 62 14.94 5.98 -13.99
CA PHE A 62 15.74 4.94 -14.64
C PHE A 62 15.20 4.60 -16.03
N TYR A 63 13.89 4.41 -16.18
CA TYR A 63 13.24 4.14 -17.46
C TYR A 63 13.21 5.34 -18.41
N ILE A 64 13.24 6.58 -17.89
CA ILE A 64 13.29 7.79 -18.72
C ILE A 64 14.68 7.98 -19.35
N VAL A 65 15.75 7.62 -18.63
CA VAL A 65 17.13 7.86 -19.06
C VAL A 65 17.80 6.64 -19.70
N SER A 66 17.23 5.45 -19.54
CA SER A 66 17.70 4.22 -20.17
C SER A 66 17.21 4.12 -21.62
N PRO A 67 17.83 3.26 -22.45
CA PRO A 67 17.32 2.98 -23.81
C PRO A 67 16.01 2.19 -23.81
N ILE A 68 15.56 1.69 -22.65
CA ILE A 68 14.31 0.94 -22.50
C ILE A 68 13.13 1.91 -22.57
N SER A 69 12.09 1.56 -23.32
CA SER A 69 10.89 2.40 -23.40
C SER A 69 10.25 2.58 -22.02
N VAL A 70 9.98 3.84 -21.63
CA VAL A 70 9.24 4.18 -20.41
C VAL A 70 7.85 3.53 -20.36
N GLY A 71 7.29 3.11 -21.50
CA GLY A 71 6.04 2.36 -21.56
C GLY A 71 6.09 1.06 -20.76
N TYR A 72 7.25 0.40 -20.67
CA TYR A 72 7.40 -0.85 -19.91
C TYR A 72 7.26 -0.65 -18.40
N TRP A 73 7.56 0.55 -17.90
CA TRP A 73 7.32 0.87 -16.49
C TRP A 73 5.85 0.66 -16.11
N PHE A 74 4.92 0.95 -17.03
CA PHE A 74 3.48 0.86 -16.78
C PHE A 74 2.90 -0.55 -16.92
N ILE A 75 3.67 -1.56 -17.34
CA ILE A 75 3.13 -2.93 -17.51
C ILE A 75 3.47 -3.84 -16.32
N TYR A 76 4.52 -3.53 -15.55
CA TYR A 76 4.97 -4.39 -14.46
C TYR A 76 4.18 -4.18 -13.18
N LEU A 77 3.79 -5.29 -12.54
CA LEU A 77 3.11 -5.29 -11.25
C LEU A 77 3.92 -4.57 -10.17
N THR A 78 5.24 -4.69 -10.22
CA THR A 78 6.17 -4.03 -9.29
C THR A 78 5.92 -2.52 -9.26
N HIS A 79 5.86 -1.87 -10.42
CA HIS A 79 5.69 -0.42 -10.55
C HIS A 79 4.27 0.05 -10.21
N TRP A 80 3.26 -0.77 -10.48
CA TRP A 80 1.90 -0.54 -9.94
C TRP A 80 1.88 -0.62 -8.41
N GLY A 81 2.62 -1.58 -7.84
CA GLY A 81 2.83 -1.71 -6.40
C GLY A 81 3.56 -0.51 -5.80
N LEU A 82 4.60 0.01 -6.46
CA LEU A 82 5.30 1.24 -6.04
C LEU A 82 4.37 2.45 -6.04
N THR A 83 3.51 2.57 -7.05
CA THR A 83 2.50 3.62 -7.13
C THR A 83 1.54 3.56 -5.94
N LEU A 84 1.01 2.37 -5.65
CA LEU A 84 0.13 2.14 -4.51
C LEU A 84 0.82 2.38 -3.16
N MET A 85 2.09 1.99 -3.03
CA MET A 85 2.91 2.28 -1.85
C MET A 85 3.03 3.80 -1.64
N LEU A 86 3.38 4.56 -2.68
CA LEU A 86 3.51 6.01 -2.63
C LEU A 86 2.22 6.69 -2.18
N PHE A 87 1.08 6.30 -2.75
CA PHE A 87 -0.22 6.85 -2.37
C PHE A 87 -0.61 6.44 -0.95
N ALA A 88 -0.33 5.20 -0.52
CA ALA A 88 -0.63 4.74 0.83
C ALA A 88 0.18 5.49 1.90
N THR A 89 1.50 5.59 1.73
CA THR A 89 2.37 6.33 2.67
C THR A 89 2.05 7.81 2.67
N GLY A 90 1.83 8.41 1.49
CA GLY A 90 1.49 9.83 1.34
C GLY A 90 0.15 10.19 1.97
N SER A 91 -0.90 9.39 1.73
CA SER A 91 -2.21 9.62 2.36
C SER A 91 -2.18 9.38 3.88
N GLY A 92 -1.40 8.39 4.35
CA GLY A 92 -1.17 8.18 5.78
C GLY A 92 -0.48 9.37 6.46
N ALA A 93 0.55 9.94 5.82
CA ALA A 93 1.23 11.13 6.28
C ALA A 93 0.28 12.35 6.27
N ALA A 94 -0.51 12.52 5.20
CA ALA A 94 -1.50 13.59 5.08
C ALA A 94 -2.57 13.54 6.18
N ILE A 95 -3.05 12.34 6.56
CA ILE A 95 -4.01 12.17 7.67
C ILE A 95 -3.39 12.61 9.00
N SER A 96 -2.16 12.17 9.29
CA SER A 96 -1.45 12.59 10.49
C SER A 96 -1.18 14.10 10.51
N ALA A 97 -0.86 14.69 9.36
CA ALA A 97 -0.63 16.12 9.20
C ALA A 97 -1.91 16.92 9.42
N ARG A 98 -3.02 16.50 8.78
CA ARG A 98 -4.35 17.09 9.01
C ARG A 98 -4.67 17.07 10.49
N CYS A 99 -4.45 15.94 11.17
CA CYS A 99 -4.77 15.85 12.58
C CYS A 99 -3.90 16.76 13.45
N TYR A 100 -2.62 16.89 13.11
CA TYR A 100 -1.69 17.74 13.84
C TYR A 100 -2.03 19.24 13.68
N PHE A 101 -2.29 19.69 12.46
CA PHE A 101 -2.52 21.12 12.17
C PHE A 101 -3.96 21.58 12.37
N ALA A 102 -4.95 20.72 12.11
CA ALA A 102 -6.38 21.07 12.15
C ALA A 102 -7.13 20.36 13.29
N GLY A 103 -6.43 19.69 14.20
CA GLY A 103 -7.00 19.00 15.36
C GLY A 103 -7.61 17.62 15.04
N PRO A 104 -8.29 16.99 16.02
CA PRO A 104 -8.86 15.64 15.88
C PRO A 104 -9.84 15.50 14.71
N ILE A 105 -9.85 14.32 14.11
CA ILE A 105 -10.83 13.95 13.07
C ILE A 105 -12.10 13.45 13.77
N SER A 106 -13.26 14.04 13.48
CA SER A 106 -14.55 13.49 13.94
C SER A 106 -14.98 12.29 13.08
N ALA A 107 -15.50 11.25 13.71
CA ALA A 107 -16.21 10.14 13.09
C ALA A 107 -17.63 9.99 13.68
N GLU A 108 -18.23 11.10 14.12
CA GLU A 108 -19.56 11.13 14.75
C GLU A 108 -20.65 10.59 13.82
N PHE A 109 -20.60 10.94 12.53
CA PHE A 109 -21.57 10.48 11.53
C PHE A 109 -20.99 9.42 10.61
N CYS A 110 -19.83 9.69 10.01
CA CYS A 110 -19.11 8.78 9.15
C CYS A 110 -17.63 9.12 9.14
N LEU A 111 -16.80 8.14 8.79
CA LEU A 111 -15.38 8.36 8.56
C LEU A 111 -15.17 9.20 7.29
N PRO A 112 -14.33 10.24 7.31
CA PRO A 112 -14.10 11.06 6.12
C PRO A 112 -13.56 10.23 4.96
N TRP A 113 -13.96 10.59 3.73
CA TRP A 113 -13.62 9.83 2.52
C TRP A 113 -12.11 9.62 2.35
N TYR A 114 -11.28 10.61 2.67
CA TYR A 114 -9.83 10.52 2.52
C TYR A 114 -9.19 9.51 3.49
N VAL A 115 -9.80 9.32 4.66
CA VAL A 115 -9.37 8.28 5.62
C VAL A 115 -9.76 6.89 5.10
N LYS A 116 -10.96 6.76 4.53
CA LYS A 116 -11.39 5.50 3.88
C LYS A 116 -10.49 5.16 2.69
N THR A 117 -10.13 6.15 1.88
CA THR A 117 -9.20 5.96 0.76
C THR A 117 -7.83 5.46 1.23
N PHE A 118 -7.24 6.10 2.25
CA PHE A 118 -6.00 5.60 2.86
C PHE A 118 -6.16 4.16 3.36
N TRP A 119 -7.29 3.83 3.99
CA TRP A 119 -7.51 2.49 4.51
C TRP A 119 -7.56 1.43 3.40
N VAL A 120 -8.24 1.71 2.28
CA VAL A 120 -8.24 0.83 1.11
C VAL A 120 -6.83 0.70 0.54
N LEU A 121 -6.13 1.82 0.34
CA LEU A 121 -4.74 1.83 -0.16
C LEU A 121 -3.85 0.98 0.75
N HIS A 122 -3.90 1.17 2.06
CA HIS A 122 -3.16 0.35 3.03
C HIS A 122 -3.49 -1.14 2.89
N ASN A 123 -4.78 -1.49 2.82
CA ASN A 123 -5.23 -2.89 2.71
C ASN A 123 -4.79 -3.57 1.40
N VAL A 124 -4.53 -2.80 0.33
CA VAL A 124 -4.00 -3.33 -0.95
C VAL A 124 -2.47 -3.33 -0.94
N SER A 125 -1.85 -2.20 -0.63
CA SER A 125 -0.41 -1.98 -0.76
C SER A 125 0.41 -2.90 0.15
N VAL A 126 -0.06 -3.17 1.37
CA VAL A 126 0.66 -4.03 2.32
C VAL A 126 0.83 -5.46 1.78
N PRO A 127 -0.24 -6.22 1.50
CA PRO A 127 -0.08 -7.58 0.99
C PRO A 127 0.60 -7.62 -0.39
N LEU A 128 0.36 -6.62 -1.25
CA LEU A 128 0.99 -6.55 -2.56
C LEU A 128 2.52 -6.40 -2.48
N ALA A 129 3.01 -5.57 -1.55
CA ALA A 129 4.44 -5.40 -1.32
C ALA A 129 5.13 -6.72 -0.94
N PHE A 130 4.54 -7.48 0.00
CA PHE A 130 5.04 -8.81 0.36
C PHE A 130 4.96 -9.80 -0.80
N LEU A 131 3.88 -9.76 -1.59
CA LEU A 131 3.74 -10.60 -2.78
C LEU A 131 4.87 -10.33 -3.78
N ILE A 132 5.15 -9.06 -4.08
CA ILE A 132 6.24 -8.64 -4.97
C ILE A 132 7.58 -9.19 -4.48
N THR A 133 7.91 -9.02 -3.19
CA THR A 133 9.14 -9.56 -2.61
C THR A 133 9.21 -11.08 -2.76
N ILE A 134 8.16 -11.80 -2.37
CA ILE A 134 8.16 -13.26 -2.43
C ILE A 134 8.34 -13.75 -3.87
N PHE A 135 7.53 -13.25 -4.81
CA PHE A 135 7.61 -13.66 -6.21
C PHE A 135 8.96 -13.32 -6.84
N TYR A 136 9.52 -12.15 -6.51
CA TYR A 136 10.82 -11.76 -7.00
C TYR A 136 11.91 -12.75 -6.55
N TRP A 137 12.14 -12.92 -5.26
CA TRP A 137 13.25 -13.78 -4.78
C TRP A 137 13.02 -15.29 -4.96
N THR A 138 11.78 -15.75 -5.18
CA THR A 138 11.50 -17.18 -5.33
C THR A 138 11.29 -17.64 -6.77
N ILE A 139 10.86 -16.74 -7.68
CA ILE A 139 10.50 -17.09 -9.05
C ILE A 139 11.32 -16.29 -10.07
N LEU A 140 11.52 -14.98 -9.85
CA LEU A 140 12.09 -14.09 -10.87
C LEU A 140 13.57 -13.78 -10.69
N TYR A 141 14.13 -13.98 -9.48
CA TYR A 141 15.54 -13.74 -9.21
C TYR A 141 16.39 -14.84 -9.86
N SER A 142 16.80 -14.60 -11.11
CA SER A 142 17.82 -15.36 -11.82
C SER A 142 18.71 -14.41 -12.61
N GLU A 143 19.92 -14.88 -12.97
CA GLU A 143 20.86 -14.10 -13.77
C GLU A 143 20.29 -13.67 -15.15
N ASP A 144 19.26 -14.37 -15.63
CA ASP A 144 18.60 -14.12 -16.92
C ASP A 144 17.46 -13.06 -16.86
N PHE A 145 16.95 -12.75 -15.68
CA PHE A 145 15.77 -11.88 -15.45
C PHE A 145 16.09 -10.58 -14.74
N LEU A 146 17.37 -10.27 -14.53
CA LEU A 146 17.77 -8.95 -14.09
C LEU A 146 17.32 -7.96 -15.18
N GLU A 147 16.25 -7.20 -14.90
CA GLU A 147 16.14 -5.87 -15.51
C GLU A 147 17.53 -5.23 -15.34
N GLU A 148 18.07 -4.57 -16.35
CA GLU A 148 19.40 -3.89 -16.30
C GLU A 148 19.47 -2.74 -15.26
N LEU A 149 18.59 -2.79 -14.27
CA LEU A 149 18.55 -2.04 -13.06
C LEU A 149 19.88 -2.20 -12.29
N ASN A 150 20.35 -1.10 -11.71
CA ASN A 150 21.43 -1.23 -10.75
C ASN A 150 20.95 -2.03 -9.52
N ALA A 151 21.86 -2.80 -8.92
CA ALA A 151 21.53 -3.69 -7.81
C ALA A 151 20.85 -2.97 -6.62
N ALA A 152 21.15 -1.69 -6.42
CA ALA A 152 20.55 -0.89 -5.35
C ALA A 152 19.05 -0.63 -5.59
N LEU A 153 18.67 -0.25 -6.81
CA LEU A 153 17.28 0.01 -7.17
C LEU A 153 16.48 -1.29 -7.24
N ASP A 154 17.10 -2.38 -7.68
CA ASP A 154 16.51 -3.72 -7.66
C ASP A 154 16.09 -4.15 -6.24
N ILE A 155 17.03 -4.08 -5.30
CA ILE A 155 16.75 -4.33 -3.88
C ILE A 155 15.70 -3.35 -3.35
N ALA A 156 15.72 -2.09 -3.79
CA ALA A 156 14.77 -1.09 -3.32
C ALA A 156 13.33 -1.40 -3.77
N ILE A 157 13.11 -1.68 -5.05
CA ILE A 157 11.78 -1.92 -5.60
C ILE A 157 11.21 -3.28 -5.23
N HIS A 158 12.06 -4.28 -4.97
CA HIS A 158 11.60 -5.63 -4.62
C HIS A 158 11.63 -5.92 -3.11
N GLY A 159 12.61 -5.40 -2.36
CA GLY A 159 12.83 -5.76 -0.95
C GLY A 159 12.52 -4.62 0.02
N ILE A 160 13.02 -3.41 -0.25
CA ILE A 160 12.76 -2.26 0.63
C ILE A 160 11.28 -1.84 0.58
N ASN A 161 10.57 -2.09 -0.53
CA ASN A 161 9.12 -1.84 -0.59
C ASN A 161 8.37 -2.59 0.53
N SER A 162 8.68 -3.88 0.77
CA SER A 162 8.00 -4.65 1.81
C SER A 162 8.40 -4.20 3.20
N LEU A 163 9.64 -3.75 3.39
CA LEU A 163 10.08 -3.14 4.65
C LEU A 163 9.30 -1.86 4.93
N ILE A 164 9.14 -0.95 3.95
CA ILE A 164 8.36 0.29 4.10
C ILE A 164 6.91 -0.04 4.46
N MET A 165 6.28 -0.96 3.74
CA MET A 165 4.88 -1.33 3.99
C MET A 165 4.70 -2.10 5.30
N PHE A 166 5.67 -2.91 5.72
CA PHE A 166 5.69 -3.54 7.03
C PHE A 166 5.76 -2.49 8.14
N LEU A 167 6.64 -1.50 8.01
CA LEU A 167 6.79 -0.41 8.97
C LEU A 167 5.53 0.47 9.07
N LEU A 168 4.82 0.68 7.95
CA LEU A 168 3.51 1.32 7.95
C LEU A 168 2.47 0.48 8.69
N LEU A 169 2.44 -0.84 8.42
CA LEU A 169 1.53 -1.80 9.05
C LEU A 169 1.72 -1.87 10.56
N VAL A 170 2.94 -2.12 11.04
CA VAL A 170 3.18 -2.35 12.48
C VAL A 170 2.94 -1.10 13.31
N THR A 171 2.95 0.09 12.71
CA THR A 171 2.63 1.35 13.40
C THR A 171 1.17 1.78 13.25
N SER A 172 0.34 0.99 12.56
CA SER A 172 -1.09 1.26 12.40
C SER A 172 -1.90 0.77 13.61
N SER A 173 -2.98 1.50 13.94
CA SER A 173 -3.95 1.07 14.97
C SER A 173 -5.33 0.75 14.37
N HIS A 174 -5.57 1.13 13.11
CA HIS A 174 -6.84 0.87 12.45
C HIS A 174 -7.02 -0.63 12.18
N PRO A 175 -8.26 -1.14 12.23
CA PRO A 175 -8.47 -2.57 12.08
C PRO A 175 -8.16 -3.07 10.66
N ILE A 176 -7.81 -4.34 10.55
CA ILE A 176 -7.81 -5.10 9.30
C ILE A 176 -8.92 -6.14 9.43
N ARG A 177 -10.00 -5.99 8.64
CA ARG A 177 -11.19 -6.85 8.73
C ARG A 177 -11.17 -7.92 7.66
N PHE A 178 -11.82 -9.07 7.92
CA PHE A 178 -11.83 -10.18 6.96
C PHE A 178 -12.37 -9.78 5.58
N LEU A 179 -13.46 -9.01 5.52
CA LEU A 179 -14.03 -8.57 4.24
C LEU A 179 -13.14 -7.55 3.50
N HIS A 180 -12.16 -6.92 4.16
CA HIS A 180 -11.20 -6.04 3.50
C HIS A 180 -10.15 -6.80 2.68
N LEU A 181 -10.06 -8.13 2.85
CA LEU A 181 -9.29 -9.00 1.96
C LEU A 181 -9.78 -8.92 0.50
N LEU A 182 -11.02 -8.49 0.26
CA LEU A 182 -11.53 -8.28 -1.10
C LEU A 182 -10.79 -7.16 -1.83
N HIS A 183 -10.21 -6.17 -1.14
CA HIS A 183 -9.49 -5.07 -1.80
C HIS A 183 -8.25 -5.56 -2.57
N PRO A 184 -7.28 -6.29 -1.97
CA PRO A 184 -6.14 -6.79 -2.72
C PRO A 184 -6.53 -7.79 -3.81
N PHE A 185 -7.57 -8.60 -3.63
CA PHE A 185 -8.06 -9.49 -4.70
C PHE A 185 -8.66 -8.73 -5.88
N ALA A 186 -9.45 -7.69 -5.63
CA ALA A 186 -10.00 -6.84 -6.69
C ALA A 186 -8.88 -6.15 -7.48
N PHE A 187 -7.84 -5.69 -6.79
CA PHE A 187 -6.65 -5.13 -7.44
C PHE A 187 -5.89 -6.17 -8.28
N ALA A 188 -5.64 -7.35 -7.73
CA ALA A 188 -4.97 -8.43 -8.45
C ALA A 188 -5.75 -8.84 -9.71
N PHE A 189 -7.09 -8.95 -9.61
CA PHE A 189 -7.94 -9.20 -10.76
C PHE A 189 -7.83 -8.10 -11.82
N THR A 190 -7.77 -6.83 -11.38
CA THR A 190 -7.60 -5.68 -12.28
C THR A 190 -6.28 -5.76 -13.03
N TYR A 191 -5.18 -6.08 -12.34
CA TYR A 191 -3.88 -6.23 -12.99
C TYR A 191 -3.87 -7.41 -13.97
N VAL A 192 -4.40 -8.58 -13.59
CA VAL A 192 -4.50 -9.73 -14.49
C VAL A 192 -5.34 -9.42 -15.73
N PHE A 193 -6.48 -8.75 -15.54
CA PHE A 193 -7.32 -8.31 -16.65
C PHE A 193 -6.59 -7.35 -17.58
N PHE A 194 -5.89 -6.35 -17.03
CA PHE A 194 -5.03 -5.46 -17.78
C PHE A 194 -3.97 -6.24 -18.58
N SER A 195 -3.26 -7.18 -17.95
CA SER A 195 -2.23 -7.98 -18.61
C SER A 195 -2.79 -8.82 -19.76
N ILE A 196 -3.97 -9.44 -19.58
CA ILE A 196 -4.65 -10.19 -20.66
C ILE A 196 -4.95 -9.26 -21.84
N VAL A 197 -5.54 -8.09 -21.60
CA VAL A 197 -5.85 -7.12 -22.65
C VAL A 197 -4.58 -6.62 -23.34
N TYR A 198 -3.52 -6.35 -22.57
CA TYR A 198 -2.23 -5.90 -23.08
C TYR A 198 -1.65 -6.91 -24.09
N TYR A 199 -1.61 -8.20 -23.74
CA TYR A 199 -1.11 -9.24 -24.64
C TYR A 199 -2.04 -9.48 -25.84
N LEU A 200 -3.36 -9.45 -25.66
CA LEU A 200 -4.32 -9.56 -26.76
C LEU A 200 -4.23 -8.40 -27.75
N ALA A 201 -3.78 -7.22 -27.30
CA ALA A 201 -3.52 -6.07 -28.14
C ALA A 201 -2.14 -6.08 -28.81
N GLY A 202 -1.35 -7.16 -28.65
CA GLY A 202 -0.03 -7.32 -29.26
C GLY A 202 1.13 -6.77 -28.42
N GLY A 203 0.92 -6.45 -27.15
CA GLY A 203 1.98 -6.07 -26.23
C GLY A 203 2.97 -7.21 -25.95
N THR A 204 4.24 -6.88 -25.71
CA THR A 204 5.33 -7.81 -25.41
C THR A 204 6.16 -7.33 -24.23
N GLY A 205 7.09 -8.15 -23.73
CA GLY A 205 8.12 -7.64 -22.80
C GLY A 205 9.16 -6.76 -23.52
N PRO A 206 10.01 -6.04 -22.76
CA PRO A 206 11.20 -5.38 -23.29
C PRO A 206 12.16 -6.36 -23.97
#